data_AF-A0A948D030-F1
#
_entry.id   AF-A0A948D030-F1
#
_cell.length_a   1.000
_cell.length_b   1.000
_cell.length_c   1.000
_cell.angle_alpha   90.00
_cell.angle_beta   90.00
_cell.angle_gamma   90.00
#
_symmetry.space_group_name_H-M   'P 1'
#
loop_
_entity.id
_entity.type
_entity.pdbx_description
1 polymer ?
#
loop_
_entity_poly.entity_id
_entity_poly.type
_entity_poly.pdbx_seq_one_letter_code
_entity_poly.pdbx_strand_id
1 'polypeptide(L)'
;MSIIYGVDTDKKYDAIDVRRALMRCFLEAHREDQAKELEDVTQGMDEMSADKLTRANIEILLKRAFKKVDGDFEKPTKEVIVKVMNVLQEFSKQFRDPEIIKKHYNEMMQLVNGLDG
;
A
#
# COMPACT_ATOMS: atom_id res chain seq x y z
N MET A 1 20.91 -0.83 -5.83
CA MET A 1 19.63 -1.39 -6.28
C MET A 1 18.72 -1.57 -5.09
N SER A 2 17.94 -0.54 -4.78
CA SER A 2 16.85 -0.66 -3.82
C SER A 2 15.54 -0.74 -4.60
N ILE A 3 14.80 -1.84 -4.43
CA ILE A 3 13.47 -2.01 -5.01
C ILE A 3 12.48 -1.96 -3.86
N ILE A 4 11.55 -1.01 -3.90
CA ILE A 4 10.51 -0.85 -2.88
C ILE A 4 9.16 -1.08 -3.57
N TYR A 5 8.46 -2.14 -3.16
CA TYR A 5 7.17 -2.55 -3.74
C TYR A 5 7.15 -2.59 -5.28
N GLY A 6 8.25 -3.05 -5.88
CA GLY A 6 8.39 -3.14 -7.34
C GLY A 6 8.78 -1.85 -8.06
N VAL A 7 9.08 -0.76 -7.35
CA VAL A 7 9.66 0.46 -7.91
C VAL A 7 11.18 0.42 -7.70
N ASP A 8 11.94 0.59 -8.79
CA ASP A 8 13.39 0.68 -8.78
C ASP A 8 13.80 2.13 -8.46
N THR A 9 14.33 2.37 -7.25
CA THR A 9 14.63 3.73 -6.79
C THR A 9 15.86 4.35 -7.44
N ASP A 10 16.66 3.54 -8.16
CA ASP A 10 17.85 4.01 -8.88
C ASP A 10 17.49 4.50 -10.29
N LYS A 11 16.22 4.37 -10.71
CA LYS A 11 15.70 4.81 -12.00
C LYS A 11 14.65 5.90 -11.83
N LYS A 12 14.37 6.62 -12.92
CA LYS A 12 13.22 7.53 -12.95
C LYS A 12 11.92 6.74 -12.92
N TYR A 13 11.01 7.11 -12.04
CA TYR A 13 9.64 6.60 -11.93
C TYR A 13 8.68 7.77 -11.74
N ASP A 14 7.39 7.52 -11.93
CA ASP A 14 6.36 8.55 -11.82
C ASP A 14 5.32 8.28 -10.72
N ALA A 15 4.36 9.18 -10.57
CA ALA A 15 3.31 9.06 -9.55
C ALA A 15 2.39 7.85 -9.80
N ILE A 16 2.24 7.39 -11.05
CA ILE A 16 1.46 6.19 -11.39
C ILE A 16 2.18 4.95 -10.87
N ASP A 17 3.51 4.92 -10.96
CA ASP A 17 4.33 3.85 -10.38
C ASP A 17 4.22 3.81 -8.85
N VAL A 18 4.28 4.96 -8.19
CA VAL A 18 4.09 5.04 -6.72
C VAL A 18 2.67 4.64 -6.30
N ARG A 19 1.65 4.95 -7.09
CA ARG A 19 0.28 4.44 -6.85
C ARG A 19 0.21 2.92 -6.98
N ARG A 20 0.91 2.33 -7.96
CA ARG A 20 1.00 0.86 -8.07
C ARG A 20 1.74 0.26 -6.88
N ALA A 21 2.77 0.95 -6.39
CA ALA A 21 3.50 0.59 -5.18
C ALA A 21 2.60 0.60 -3.95
N LEU A 22 1.70 1.59 -3.80
CA LEU A 22 0.71 1.61 -2.70
C LEU A 22 -0.15 0.34 -2.63
N MET A 23 -0.58 -0.17 -3.79
CA MET A 23 -1.36 -1.42 -3.84
C MET A 23 -0.55 -2.62 -3.33
N ARG A 24 0.72 -2.70 -3.74
CA ARG A 24 1.63 -3.77 -3.32
C ARG A 24 2.01 -3.65 -1.84
N CYS A 25 2.27 -2.45 -1.36
CA CYS A 25 2.48 -2.13 0.06
C CYS A 25 1.32 -2.65 0.92
N PHE A 26 0.06 -2.42 0.52
CA PHE A 26 -1.10 -2.94 1.25
C PHE A 26 -1.23 -4.46 1.22
N LEU A 27 -0.89 -5.10 0.09
CA LEU A 27 -0.87 -6.55 -0.02
C LEU A 27 0.21 -7.18 0.88
N GLU A 28 1.41 -6.60 0.87
CA GLU A 28 2.52 -7.06 1.71
C GLU A 28 2.22 -6.84 3.20
N ALA A 29 1.70 -5.67 3.58
CA ALA A 29 1.29 -5.41 4.96
C ALA A 29 0.19 -6.35 5.44
N HIS A 30 -0.75 -6.74 4.55
CA HIS A 30 -1.77 -7.74 4.90
C HIS A 30 -1.17 -9.13 5.11
N ARG A 31 -0.20 -9.53 4.27
CA ARG A 31 0.49 -10.82 4.40
C ARG A 31 1.39 -10.87 5.63
N GLU A 32 2.11 -9.80 5.95
CA GLU A 32 2.95 -9.73 7.16
C GLU A 32 2.11 -9.82 8.44
N ASP A 33 0.95 -9.14 8.45
CA ASP A 33 0.00 -9.19 9.56
C ASP A 33 -0.61 -10.60 9.71
N GLN A 34 -1.03 -11.22 8.60
CA GLN A 34 -1.50 -12.62 8.60
C GLN A 34 -0.41 -13.62 8.99
N ALA A 35 0.84 -13.43 8.57
CA ALA A 35 1.94 -14.32 8.91
C ALA A 35 2.23 -14.32 10.41
N LYS A 36 2.00 -13.20 11.12
CA LYS A 36 2.05 -13.16 12.58
C LYS A 36 0.94 -13.99 13.23
N GLU A 37 -0.22 -14.10 12.60
CA GLU A 37 -1.35 -14.88 13.12
C GLU A 37 -1.34 -16.35 12.64
N LEU A 38 -0.69 -16.65 11.51
CA LEU A 38 -0.61 -17.99 10.93
C LEU A 38 0.41 -18.91 11.61
N GLU A 39 1.22 -18.42 12.56
CA GLU A 39 1.90 -19.32 13.52
C GLU A 39 0.87 -20.14 14.34
N ASP A 40 -0.40 -19.73 14.41
CA ASP A 40 -1.43 -20.40 15.22
C ASP A 40 -2.54 -21.15 14.46
N VAL A 41 -2.84 -20.88 13.18
CA VAL A 41 -3.93 -21.60 12.49
C VAL A 41 -3.71 -21.76 10.97
N THR A 42 -3.31 -22.95 10.53
CA THR A 42 -3.43 -23.34 9.12
C THR A 42 -4.83 -23.87 8.85
N GLN A 43 -5.72 -23.11 8.19
CA GLN A 43 -6.90 -23.72 7.58
C GLN A 43 -7.55 -22.89 6.46
N GLY A 44 -7.51 -23.44 5.23
CA GLY A 44 -8.77 -23.73 4.55
C GLY A 44 -9.32 -22.75 3.50
N MET A 45 -8.51 -21.91 2.86
CA MET A 45 -8.92 -21.23 1.62
C MET A 45 -7.91 -21.49 0.50
N ASP A 46 -8.41 -21.73 -0.71
CA ASP A 46 -7.58 -21.73 -1.92
C ASP A 46 -6.91 -20.36 -2.04
N GLU A 47 -5.60 -20.29 -1.77
CA GLU A 47 -4.80 -19.06 -1.65
C GLU A 47 -5.02 -18.12 -2.86
N MET A 48 -5.24 -18.69 -4.05
CA MET A 48 -5.47 -17.94 -5.28
C MET A 48 -6.78 -17.13 -5.26
N SER A 49 -7.82 -17.64 -4.60
CA SER A 49 -9.12 -16.98 -4.47
C SER A 49 -9.10 -15.88 -3.41
N ALA A 50 -8.39 -16.12 -2.30
CA ALA A 50 -8.17 -15.14 -1.23
C ALA A 50 -7.35 -13.94 -1.71
N ASP A 51 -6.28 -14.17 -2.48
CA ASP A 51 -5.43 -13.11 -3.02
C ASP A 51 -6.16 -12.20 -4.01
N LYS A 52 -7.02 -12.77 -4.88
CA LYS A 52 -7.81 -11.97 -5.84
C LYS A 52 -8.83 -11.08 -5.13
N LEU A 53 -9.54 -11.63 -4.14
CA LEU A 53 -10.52 -10.88 -3.36
C LEU A 53 -9.85 -9.78 -2.54
N THR A 54 -8.71 -10.09 -1.91
CA THR A 54 -7.88 -9.14 -1.16
C THR A 54 -7.43 -7.98 -2.05
N ARG A 55 -6.92 -8.28 -3.25
CA ARG A 55 -6.49 -7.25 -4.20
C ARG A 55 -7.64 -6.34 -4.65
N ALA A 56 -8.82 -6.91 -4.94
CA ALA A 56 -9.99 -6.11 -5.29
C ALA A 56 -10.44 -5.21 -4.13
N ASN A 57 -10.44 -5.72 -2.90
CA ASN A 57 -10.78 -4.94 -1.71
C ASN A 57 -9.79 -3.80 -1.46
N ILE A 58 -8.49 -4.06 -1.62
CA ILE A 58 -7.44 -3.04 -1.52
C ILE A 58 -7.64 -1.96 -2.59
N GLU A 59 -7.92 -2.35 -3.84
CA GLU A 59 -8.16 -1.38 -4.91
C GLU A 59 -9.36 -0.47 -4.60
N ILE A 60 -10.46 -1.04 -4.10
CA ILE A 60 -11.63 -0.27 -3.66
C ILE A 60 -11.27 0.68 -2.53
N LEU A 61 -10.51 0.21 -1.53
CA LEU A 61 -10.05 1.03 -0.41
C LEU A 61 -9.19 2.20 -0.90
N LEU A 62 -8.23 1.96 -1.78
CA LEU A 62 -7.39 2.99 -2.38
C LEU A 62 -8.24 4.01 -3.15
N LYS A 63 -9.14 3.56 -4.03
CA LYS A 63 -10.05 4.46 -4.78
C LYS A 63 -10.90 5.33 -3.84
N ARG A 64 -11.39 4.77 -2.73
CA ARG A 64 -12.11 5.53 -1.70
C ARG A 64 -11.23 6.55 -0.99
N ALA A 65 -9.99 6.19 -0.66
CA ALA A 65 -9.03 7.10 -0.04
C ALA A 65 -8.67 8.28 -0.97
N PHE A 66 -8.45 8.02 -2.26
CA PHE A 66 -8.26 9.05 -3.27
C PHE A 66 -9.48 9.98 -3.38
N LYS A 67 -10.68 9.40 -3.47
CA LYS A 67 -11.93 10.20 -3.48
C LYS A 67 -12.09 11.07 -2.23
N LYS A 68 -11.69 10.59 -1.05
CA LYS A 68 -11.80 11.34 0.21
C LYS A 68 -10.94 12.60 0.25
N VAL A 69 -9.88 12.65 -0.56
CA VAL A 69 -8.96 13.79 -0.63
C VAL A 69 -9.11 14.58 -1.93
N ASP A 70 -10.23 14.38 -2.64
CA ASP A 70 -10.54 14.95 -3.96
C ASP A 70 -9.43 14.69 -5.00
N GLY A 71 -8.78 13.52 -4.92
CA GLY A 71 -7.67 13.11 -5.78
C GLY A 71 -8.10 12.22 -6.95
N ASP A 72 -7.36 12.30 -8.06
CA ASP A 72 -7.52 11.39 -9.20
C ASP A 72 -6.68 10.12 -8.98
N PHE A 73 -7.36 8.98 -8.94
CA PHE A 73 -6.71 7.67 -8.79
C PHE A 73 -5.96 7.23 -10.05
N GLU A 74 -6.38 7.63 -11.25
CA GLU A 74 -5.71 7.26 -12.50
C GLU A 74 -4.56 8.20 -12.84
N LYS A 75 -4.63 9.45 -12.39
CA LYS A 75 -3.59 10.48 -12.58
C LYS A 75 -3.21 11.14 -11.26
N PRO A 76 -2.58 10.38 -10.34
CA PRO A 76 -2.23 10.89 -9.03
C PRO A 76 -1.11 11.95 -9.13
N THR A 77 -1.13 12.92 -8.22
CA THR A 77 -0.01 13.84 -7.99
C THR A 77 0.72 13.46 -6.70
N LYS A 78 1.96 13.93 -6.53
CA LYS A 78 2.74 13.73 -5.31
C LYS A 78 1.97 14.15 -4.05
N GLU A 79 1.38 15.34 -4.06
CA GLU A 79 0.60 15.88 -2.94
C GLU A 79 -0.63 15.02 -2.60
N VAL A 80 -1.35 14.57 -3.64
CA VAL A 80 -2.51 13.68 -3.45
C VAL A 80 -2.06 12.36 -2.84
N ILE A 81 -0.95 11.77 -3.31
CA ILE A 81 -0.42 10.53 -2.76
C ILE A 81 -0.08 10.67 -1.27
N VAL A 82 0.56 11.76 -0.85
CA VAL A 82 0.84 12.03 0.58
C VAL A 82 -0.45 12.07 1.39
N LYS A 83 -1.47 12.79 0.92
CA LYS A 83 -2.77 12.88 1.61
C LYS A 83 -3.43 11.50 1.72
N VAL A 84 -3.41 10.72 0.64
CA VAL A 84 -3.93 9.35 0.61
C VAL A 84 -3.19 8.47 1.61
N MET A 85 -1.85 8.54 1.65
CA MET A 85 -1.05 7.77 2.62
C MET A 85 -1.45 8.06 4.07
N ASN A 86 -1.71 9.32 4.41
CA ASN A 86 -2.16 9.68 5.75
C ASN A 86 -3.55 9.10 6.07
N VAL A 87 -4.49 9.16 5.12
CA VAL A 87 -5.81 8.52 5.28
C VAL A 87 -5.68 7.01 5.50
N LEU A 88 -4.81 6.37 4.73
CA LEU A 88 -4.59 4.92 4.79
C LEU A 88 -3.85 4.49 6.06
N GLN A 89 -2.93 5.31 6.56
CA GLN A 89 -2.26 5.11 7.84
C GLN A 89 -3.27 5.12 8.99
N GLU A 90 -4.13 6.15 9.05
CA GLU A 90 -5.18 6.23 10.08
C GLU A 90 -6.16 5.07 10.02
N PHE A 91 -6.58 4.66 8.82
CA PHE A 91 -7.41 3.48 8.64
C PHE A 91 -6.72 2.21 9.15
N SER A 92 -5.43 2.03 8.84
CA SER A 92 -4.70 0.81 9.18
C SER A 92 -4.47 0.64 10.69
N LYS A 93 -4.38 1.74 11.45
CA LYS A 93 -4.21 1.71 12.93
C LYS A 93 -5.31 0.94 13.66
N GLN A 94 -6.48 0.77 13.04
CA GLN A 94 -7.61 0.06 13.62
C GLN A 94 -7.47 -1.47 13.55
N PHE A 95 -6.60 -1.97 12.67
CA PHE A 95 -6.56 -3.40 12.32
C PHE A 95 -5.16 -4.01 12.42
N ARG A 96 -4.11 -3.20 12.28
CA ARG A 96 -2.73 -3.70 12.15
C ARG A 96 -1.84 -3.22 13.27
N ASP A 97 -0.78 -3.98 13.49
CA ASP A 97 0.32 -3.62 14.38
C ASP A 97 0.94 -2.25 14.00
N PRO A 98 1.10 -1.31 14.95
CA PRO A 98 1.70 -0.01 14.72
C PRO A 98 3.10 -0.05 14.08
N GLU A 99 3.91 -1.07 14.38
CA GLU A 99 5.25 -1.24 13.82
C GLU A 99 5.20 -1.62 12.34
N ILE A 100 4.27 -2.49 11.94
CA ILE A 100 4.01 -2.84 10.53
C ILE A 100 3.61 -1.57 9.78
N ILE A 101 2.65 -0.81 10.32
CA ILE A 101 2.18 0.44 9.70
C ILE A 101 3.35 1.43 9.53
N LYS A 102 4.17 1.61 10.58
CA LYS A 102 5.30 2.55 10.56
C LYS A 102 6.35 2.15 9.52
N LYS A 103 6.71 0.87 9.44
CA LYS A 103 7.64 0.33 8.44
C LYS A 103 7.16 0.64 7.02
N HIS A 104 5.96 0.20 6.68
CA HIS A 104 5.40 0.37 5.34
C HIS A 104 5.19 1.84 4.95
N TYR A 105 4.75 2.68 5.91
CA TYR A 105 4.62 4.12 5.68
C TYR A 105 5.96 4.77 5.34
N ASN A 106 7.02 4.44 6.08
CA ASN A 106 8.36 5.00 5.84
C ASN A 106 8.94 4.57 4.49
N GLU A 107 8.77 3.30 4.12
CA GLU A 107 9.20 2.79 2.81
C GLU A 107 8.45 3.49 1.67
N MET A 108 7.13 3.65 1.79
CA MET A 108 6.35 4.43 0.82
C MET A 108 6.79 5.90 0.77
N MET A 109 7.21 6.49 1.89
CA MET A 109 7.69 7.88 1.89
C MET A 109 9.02 8.06 1.16
N GLN A 110 9.87 7.04 1.14
CA GLN A 110 11.07 7.09 0.30
C GLN A 110 10.71 7.21 -1.18
N LEU A 111 9.69 6.47 -1.63
CA LEU A 111 9.20 6.55 -3.02
C LEU A 111 8.60 7.91 -3.35
N VAL A 112 7.73 8.44 -2.49
CA VAL A 112 7.11 9.74 -2.74
C VAL A 112 8.15 10.86 -2.72
N ASN A 113 9.14 10.80 -1.83
CA ASN A 113 10.19 11.80 -1.76
C ASN A 113 11.04 11.84 -3.03
N GLY A 114 11.27 10.68 -3.67
CA GLY A 114 11.98 10.58 -4.95
C GLY A 114 11.16 10.93 -6.19
N LEU A 115 9.85 11.25 -6.05
CA LEU A 115 9.11 11.87 -7.14
C LEU A 115 9.60 13.31 -7.37
N ASP A 116 10.01 13.61 -8.61
CA ASP A 116 10.11 14.97 -9.10
C ASP A 116 8.69 15.59 -9.07
N GLY A 117 8.57 16.76 -8.44
CA GLY A 117 7.28 17.43 -8.17
C GLY A 117 6.50 17.79 -9.43
#